data_AF-A0A3A1U1M7-F1
#
_entry.id   AF-A0A3A1U1M7-F1
#
_cell.length_a   1.000
_cell.length_b   1.000
_cell.length_c   1.000
_cell.angle_alpha   90.00
_cell.angle_beta   90.00
_cell.angle_gamma   90.00
#
_symmetry.space_group_name_H-M   'P 1'
#
loop_
_entity.id
_entity.type
_entity.pdbx_description
1 polymer ?
#
loop_
_entity_poly.entity_id
_entity_poly.type
_entity_poly.pdbx_seq_one_letter_code
_entity_poly.pdbx_strand_id
1 'polypeptide(L)'
;MASSFSGLNTAYTGLSAARAALEITGQNVANANTEGYTRQRISQSPMAQTTLATYSTPSSVGDGVLVTGVQRINDAVVDARVNSTAASAAYWNAAASAASAVETALNEPGKNGLSQVMSDFWADWQQMANNPGNAAIGNALIGQGKLVASTLSAGYSAADAAWSDARSAAVSTVATINATAAKIADLNTSIRSLTAAGGNVNSLLDQRDAAITTLAKLTGASSRGNPDGTIDVIVGGNALVSGSTTRAVELAGSPNMAGAAGSPVRLGWKDMPGSTVSMDGGEMAARLASLQAANGGNGGVYAEAAQAYNDAASSIAAKVNALHEQGTTSTGLTSTPGAPLDFFRFDSPTGPPATNLQVVPTSVAGIAAADGTKGRLDNSIADQIAQIGTAADSPDRAWGTYVALIGSQSATADGRAMTAGTAATAATTAQTSVGGVDLDEETANLVIYQHAYQASARVISTINDVLDTLINMGTR
;
A
#
# COMPACT_ATOMS: atom_id res chain seq x y z
N MET A 1 -42.77 -55.51 -15.05
CA MET A 1 -42.33 -54.49 -16.03
C MET A 1 -42.10 -53.21 -15.24
N ALA A 2 -40.90 -52.64 -15.30
CA ALA A 2 -40.65 -51.33 -14.70
C ALA A 2 -41.68 -50.34 -15.29
N SER A 3 -42.35 -49.57 -14.43
CA SER A 3 -43.38 -48.63 -14.83
C SER A 3 -42.83 -47.67 -15.90
N SER A 4 -43.48 -47.55 -17.05
CA SER A 4 -43.14 -46.61 -18.13
C SER A 4 -43.04 -45.16 -17.63
N PHE A 5 -43.74 -44.83 -16.55
CA PHE A 5 -43.69 -43.53 -15.87
C PHE A 5 -42.40 -43.27 -15.09
N SER A 6 -41.72 -44.31 -14.58
CA SER A 6 -40.42 -44.17 -13.90
C SER A 6 -39.33 -43.80 -14.91
N GLY A 7 -39.35 -44.41 -16.10
CA GLY A 7 -38.44 -44.04 -17.20
C GLY A 7 -38.63 -42.61 -17.70
N LEU A 8 -39.88 -42.14 -17.78
CA LEU A 8 -40.21 -40.74 -18.09
C LEU A 8 -39.69 -39.77 -17.04
N ASN A 9 -39.86 -40.09 -15.75
CA ASN A 9 -39.38 -39.22 -14.67
C ASN A 9 -37.85 -39.11 -14.68
N THR A 10 -37.15 -40.24 -14.88
CA THR A 10 -35.69 -40.25 -15.01
C THR A 10 -35.21 -39.46 -16.22
N ALA A 11 -35.90 -39.57 -17.37
CA ALA A 11 -35.56 -38.81 -18.56
C ALA A 11 -35.85 -37.30 -18.39
N TYR A 12 -36.96 -36.93 -17.76
CA TYR A 12 -37.33 -35.54 -17.47
C TYR A 12 -36.33 -34.88 -16.51
N THR A 13 -36.00 -35.57 -15.42
CA THR A 13 -35.07 -35.07 -14.41
C THR A 13 -33.64 -34.98 -14.95
N GLY A 14 -33.21 -35.96 -15.75
CA GLY A 14 -31.95 -35.91 -16.50
C GLY A 14 -31.89 -34.76 -17.52
N LEU A 15 -32.98 -34.50 -18.25
CA LEU A 15 -33.08 -33.37 -19.18
C LEU A 15 -32.96 -32.03 -18.44
N SER A 16 -33.65 -31.88 -17.32
CA SER A 16 -33.62 -30.68 -16.48
C SER A 16 -32.22 -30.42 -15.91
N ALA A 17 -31.56 -31.46 -15.41
CA ALA A 17 -30.19 -31.37 -14.92
C ALA A 17 -29.19 -30.98 -16.02
N ALA A 18 -29.29 -31.60 -17.20
CA ALA A 18 -28.44 -31.26 -18.35
C ALA A 18 -28.65 -29.82 -18.82
N ARG A 19 -29.91 -29.32 -18.82
CA ARG A 19 -30.21 -27.92 -19.14
C ARG A 19 -29.58 -26.96 -18.13
N ALA A 20 -29.71 -27.22 -16.84
CA ALA A 20 -29.10 -26.40 -15.79
C ALA A 20 -27.57 -26.40 -15.91
N ALA A 21 -26.97 -27.56 -16.23
CA ALA A 21 -25.54 -27.69 -16.45
C ALA A 21 -25.06 -26.82 -17.63
N LEU A 22 -25.79 -26.85 -18.75
CA LEU A 22 -25.51 -26.01 -19.92
C LEU A 22 -25.57 -24.51 -19.60
N GLU A 23 -26.55 -24.09 -18.80
CA GLU A 23 -26.70 -22.69 -18.40
C GLU A 23 -25.54 -22.22 -17.53
N ILE A 24 -25.14 -23.02 -16.53
CA ILE A 24 -24.01 -22.68 -15.65
C ILE A 24 -22.67 -22.68 -16.41
N THR A 25 -22.44 -23.66 -17.29
CA THR A 25 -21.24 -23.67 -18.14
C THR A 25 -21.22 -22.49 -19.10
N GLY A 26 -22.36 -22.12 -19.70
CA GLY A 26 -22.48 -20.91 -20.51
C GLY A 26 -22.16 -19.63 -19.71
N GLN A 27 -22.63 -19.55 -18.46
CA GLN A 27 -22.33 -18.44 -17.57
C GLN A 27 -20.83 -18.38 -17.23
N ASN A 28 -20.19 -19.52 -16.96
CA ASN A 28 -18.75 -19.58 -16.72
C ASN A 28 -17.96 -19.10 -17.93
N VAL A 29 -18.27 -19.59 -19.13
CA VAL A 29 -17.61 -19.16 -20.38
C VAL A 29 -17.79 -17.66 -20.61
N ALA A 30 -19.00 -17.13 -20.39
CA ALA A 30 -19.29 -15.71 -20.55
C ALA A 30 -18.50 -14.82 -19.57
N ASN A 31 -18.18 -15.33 -18.38
CA ASN A 31 -17.45 -14.61 -17.33
C ASN A 31 -15.99 -15.06 -17.16
N ALA A 32 -15.44 -15.86 -18.08
CA ALA A 32 -14.10 -16.40 -17.96
C ALA A 32 -13.01 -15.30 -17.86
N ASN A 33 -13.28 -14.13 -18.45
CA ASN A 33 -12.38 -12.96 -18.40
C ASN A 33 -12.83 -11.89 -17.38
N THR A 34 -13.87 -12.15 -16.59
CA THR A 34 -14.32 -11.22 -15.54
C THR A 34 -13.46 -11.40 -14.30
N GLU A 35 -12.69 -10.37 -13.93
CA GLU A 35 -11.86 -10.41 -12.72
C GLU A 35 -12.69 -10.68 -11.46
N GLY A 36 -12.23 -11.62 -10.63
CA GLY A 36 -12.91 -12.02 -9.40
C GLY A 36 -14.09 -12.97 -9.59
N TYR A 37 -14.42 -13.37 -10.83
CA TYR A 37 -15.42 -14.42 -11.06
C TYR A 37 -14.90 -15.79 -10.60
N THR A 38 -15.72 -16.49 -9.81
CA THR A 38 -15.41 -17.86 -9.37
C THR A 38 -16.21 -18.85 -10.19
N ARG A 39 -15.55 -19.87 -10.73
CA ARG A 39 -16.19 -20.95 -11.47
C ARG A 39 -17.30 -21.60 -10.65
N GLN A 40 -18.44 -21.81 -11.31
CA GLN A 40 -19.62 -22.39 -10.70
C GLN A 40 -19.88 -23.79 -11.26
N ARG A 41 -20.40 -24.70 -10.43
CA ARG A 41 -20.86 -26.03 -10.85
C ARG A 41 -22.22 -26.34 -10.27
N ILE A 42 -23.02 -27.09 -11.00
CA ILE A 42 -24.25 -27.66 -10.44
C ILE A 42 -23.90 -28.77 -9.45
N SER A 43 -24.62 -28.82 -8.34
CA SER A 43 -24.62 -29.97 -7.44
C SER A 43 -25.83 -30.84 -7.77
N GLN A 44 -25.63 -32.15 -7.79
CA GLN A 44 -26.64 -33.13 -8.16
C GLN A 44 -26.70 -34.24 -7.11
N SER A 45 -27.91 -34.73 -6.80
CA SER A 45 -28.11 -35.92 -5.97
C SER A 45 -29.05 -36.91 -6.66
N PRO A 46 -28.83 -38.23 -6.51
CA PRO A 46 -29.84 -39.21 -6.89
C PRO A 46 -31.16 -38.90 -6.16
N MET A 47 -32.29 -39.02 -6.85
CA MET A 47 -33.58 -38.91 -6.18
C MET A 47 -33.76 -40.10 -5.21
N ALA A 48 -34.13 -39.81 -3.97
CA ALA A 48 -34.33 -40.82 -2.94
C ALA A 48 -35.56 -41.67 -3.28
N GLN A 49 -35.40 -42.99 -3.24
CA GLN A 49 -36.47 -43.94 -3.47
C GLN A 49 -37.44 -43.92 -2.28
N THR A 50 -38.70 -43.55 -2.49
CA THR A 50 -39.75 -43.65 -1.48
C THR A 50 -40.17 -45.11 -1.30
N THR A 51 -39.63 -45.78 -0.28
CA THR A 51 -40.13 -47.11 0.12
C THR A 51 -41.38 -46.94 0.99
N LEU A 52 -42.54 -47.28 0.44
CA LEU A 52 -43.84 -47.14 1.13
C LEU A 52 -44.23 -48.36 1.99
N ALA A 53 -43.42 -49.44 2.05
CA ALA A 53 -43.74 -50.62 2.85
C ALA A 53 -42.50 -51.39 3.37
N THR A 54 -42.51 -51.74 4.67
CA THR A 54 -41.44 -52.46 5.40
C THR A 54 -41.09 -53.86 4.82
N TYR A 55 -41.92 -54.40 3.91
CA TYR A 55 -41.74 -55.74 3.32
C TYR A 55 -41.66 -55.74 1.78
N SER A 56 -41.50 -54.59 1.12
CA SER A 56 -41.30 -54.58 -0.33
C SER A 56 -39.84 -54.89 -0.70
N THR A 57 -39.60 -55.90 -1.54
CA THR A 57 -38.28 -56.09 -2.18
C THR A 57 -38.05 -54.94 -3.17
N PRO A 58 -36.97 -54.15 -3.06
CA PRO A 58 -36.73 -53.04 -3.97
C PRO A 58 -36.39 -53.62 -5.34
N SER A 59 -37.27 -53.44 -6.31
CA SER A 59 -37.04 -53.87 -7.70
C SER A 59 -37.07 -52.71 -8.69
N SER A 60 -36.90 -51.46 -8.25
CA SER A 60 -36.84 -50.32 -9.16
C SER A 60 -35.43 -49.74 -9.26
N VAL A 61 -35.01 -49.55 -10.51
CA VAL A 61 -33.91 -48.67 -10.91
C VAL A 61 -34.27 -47.25 -10.45
N GLY A 62 -33.31 -46.48 -9.94
CA GLY A 62 -33.55 -45.20 -9.25
C GLY A 62 -34.37 -44.16 -10.03
N ASP A 63 -34.96 -43.20 -9.30
CA ASP A 63 -35.95 -42.23 -9.80
C ASP A 63 -35.37 -41.01 -10.54
N GLY A 64 -34.11 -41.10 -11.00
CA GLY A 64 -33.42 -40.02 -11.70
C GLY A 64 -32.56 -39.13 -10.79
N VAL A 65 -32.35 -37.87 -11.21
CA VAL A 65 -31.39 -36.95 -10.59
C VAL A 65 -32.00 -35.59 -10.28
N LEU A 66 -31.68 -35.02 -9.12
CA LEU A 66 -32.11 -33.68 -8.74
C LEU A 66 -30.92 -32.73 -8.75
N VAL A 67 -31.10 -31.53 -9.32
CA VAL A 67 -30.17 -30.42 -9.11
C VAL A 67 -30.43 -29.83 -7.73
N THR A 68 -29.49 -29.98 -6.82
CA THR A 68 -29.61 -29.54 -5.42
C THR A 68 -29.16 -28.09 -5.23
N GLY A 69 -28.43 -27.52 -6.20
CA GLY A 69 -28.03 -26.11 -6.19
C GLY A 69 -26.86 -25.81 -7.13
N VAL A 70 -26.35 -24.58 -7.05
CA VAL A 70 -25.17 -24.11 -7.78
C VAL A 70 -24.11 -23.70 -6.78
N GLN A 71 -22.95 -24.36 -6.81
CA GLN A 71 -21.85 -24.13 -5.88
C GLN A 71 -20.69 -23.44 -6.58
N ARG A 72 -20.03 -22.51 -5.88
CA ARG A 72 -18.74 -21.94 -6.27
C ARG A 72 -17.62 -22.95 -6.00
N ILE A 73 -16.60 -22.99 -6.85
CA ILE A 73 -15.38 -23.78 -6.64
C ILE A 73 -14.33 -22.83 -6.08
N ASN A 74 -14.17 -22.80 -4.76
CA ASN A 74 -13.13 -22.00 -4.10
C ASN A 74 -12.51 -22.76 -2.92
N ASP A 75 -11.38 -22.27 -2.44
CA ASP A 75 -10.67 -22.79 -1.28
C ASP A 75 -10.33 -21.65 -0.33
N ALA A 76 -10.90 -21.69 0.88
CA ALA A 76 -10.77 -20.64 1.87
C ALA A 76 -9.31 -20.42 2.35
N VAL A 77 -8.47 -21.45 2.32
CA VAL A 77 -7.05 -21.33 2.68
C VAL A 77 -6.29 -20.61 1.57
N VAL A 78 -6.61 -20.89 0.31
CA VAL A 78 -6.02 -20.20 -0.84
C VAL A 78 -6.46 -18.73 -0.86
N ASP A 79 -7.75 -18.46 -0.62
CA ASP A 79 -8.30 -17.10 -0.54
C ASP A 79 -7.62 -16.29 0.59
N ALA A 80 -7.44 -16.90 1.76
CA ALA A 80 -6.72 -16.27 2.88
C ALA A 80 -5.24 -15.99 2.54
N ARG A 81 -4.59 -16.89 1.79
CA ARG A 81 -3.21 -16.68 1.33
C ARG A 81 -3.13 -15.50 0.34
N VAL A 82 -4.05 -15.40 -0.61
CA VAL A 82 -4.16 -14.24 -1.52
C VAL A 82 -4.26 -12.94 -0.71
N ASN A 83 -5.18 -12.88 0.24
CA ASN A 83 -5.37 -11.68 1.07
C ASN A 83 -4.10 -11.28 1.84
N SER A 84 -3.44 -12.25 2.50
CA SER A 84 -2.22 -11.98 3.28
C SER A 84 -1.05 -11.51 2.41
N THR A 85 -0.83 -12.14 1.25
CA THR A 85 0.25 -11.78 0.32
C THR A 85 -0.02 -10.46 -0.39
N ALA A 86 -1.28 -10.19 -0.76
CA ALA A 86 -1.69 -8.92 -1.34
C ALA A 86 -1.53 -7.75 -0.35
N ALA A 87 -1.84 -7.96 0.94
CA ALA A 87 -1.57 -6.98 2.00
C ALA A 87 -0.07 -6.69 2.16
N SER A 88 0.77 -7.73 2.15
CA SER A 88 2.23 -7.59 2.22
C SER A 88 2.80 -6.85 1.01
N ALA A 89 2.35 -7.20 -0.20
CA ALA A 89 2.75 -6.51 -1.42
C ALA A 89 2.34 -5.03 -1.40
N ALA A 90 1.11 -4.72 -0.98
CA ALA A 90 0.63 -3.35 -0.85
C ALA A 90 1.44 -2.54 0.17
N TYR A 91 1.81 -3.15 1.30
CA TYR A 91 2.68 -2.53 2.29
C TYR A 91 4.04 -2.14 1.68
N TRP A 92 4.74 -3.11 1.07
CA TRP A 92 6.08 -2.86 0.56
C TRP A 92 6.10 -1.92 -0.64
N ASN A 93 5.08 -1.98 -1.51
CA ASN A 93 4.91 -1.00 -2.59
C ASN A 93 4.75 0.43 -2.06
N ALA A 94 3.97 0.63 -0.99
CA ALA A 94 3.80 1.94 -0.39
C ALA A 94 5.07 2.42 0.34
N ALA A 95 5.79 1.53 1.03
CA ALA A 95 7.06 1.84 1.67
C ALA A 95 8.14 2.23 0.63
N ALA A 96 8.25 1.47 -0.46
CA ALA A 96 9.12 1.77 -1.60
C ALA A 96 8.80 3.13 -2.23
N SER A 97 7.51 3.40 -2.50
CA SER A 97 7.08 4.69 -3.04
C SER A 97 7.46 5.86 -2.13
N ALA A 98 7.34 5.70 -0.81
CA ALA A 98 7.72 6.73 0.15
C ALA A 98 9.24 6.98 0.17
N ALA A 99 10.04 5.91 0.19
CA ALA A 99 11.50 6.02 0.15
C ALA A 99 12.00 6.65 -1.17
N SER A 100 11.44 6.23 -2.31
CA SER A 100 11.76 6.77 -3.63
C SER A 100 11.37 8.25 -3.77
N ALA A 101 10.25 8.67 -3.16
CA ALA A 101 9.86 10.08 -3.14
C ALA A 101 10.89 10.95 -2.40
N VAL A 102 11.41 10.47 -1.26
CA VAL A 102 12.48 11.16 -0.52
C VAL A 102 13.79 11.16 -1.32
N GLU A 103 14.20 10.03 -1.88
CA GLU A 103 15.41 9.91 -2.71
C GLU A 103 15.38 10.85 -3.91
N THR A 104 14.24 10.94 -4.61
CA THR A 104 14.05 11.86 -5.73
C THR A 104 14.13 13.32 -5.27
N ALA A 105 13.54 13.64 -4.12
CA ALA A 105 13.56 14.99 -3.56
C ALA A 105 14.96 15.44 -3.12
N LEU A 106 15.81 14.51 -2.67
CA LEU A 106 17.21 14.79 -2.32
C LEU A 106 18.03 15.22 -3.54
N ASN A 107 17.75 14.65 -4.72
CA ASN A 107 18.45 14.95 -5.97
C ASN A 107 19.99 14.83 -5.85
N GLU A 108 20.44 13.77 -5.17
CA GLU A 108 21.84 13.46 -4.91
C GLU A 108 22.26 12.13 -5.57
N PRO A 109 23.47 12.03 -6.14
CA PRO A 109 24.42 13.11 -6.39
C PRO A 109 23.98 13.99 -7.58
N GLY A 110 24.11 15.31 -7.45
CA GLY A 110 23.75 16.24 -8.52
C GLY A 110 24.49 17.56 -8.44
N LYS A 111 24.59 18.28 -9.58
CA LYS A 111 25.25 19.61 -9.64
C LYS A 111 24.61 20.65 -8.71
N ASN A 112 23.34 20.46 -8.38
CA ASN A 112 22.58 21.33 -7.48
C ASN A 112 22.30 20.64 -6.13
N GLY A 113 22.87 19.46 -5.89
CA GLY A 113 22.76 18.75 -4.62
C GLY A 113 23.56 19.45 -3.52
N LEU A 114 23.16 19.27 -2.27
CA LEU A 114 23.81 19.89 -1.12
C LEU A 114 25.31 19.51 -1.04
N SER A 115 25.66 18.27 -1.41
CA SER A 115 27.04 17.78 -1.45
C SER A 115 27.93 18.64 -2.34
N GLN A 116 27.47 18.96 -3.56
CA GLN A 116 28.22 19.82 -4.47
C GLN A 116 28.27 21.26 -3.97
N VAL A 117 27.14 21.78 -3.47
CA VAL A 117 27.05 23.16 -2.96
C VAL A 117 27.97 23.38 -1.75
N MET A 118 28.12 22.39 -0.87
CA MET A 118 29.09 22.42 0.23
C MET A 118 30.53 22.34 -0.29
N SER A 119 30.82 21.45 -1.24
CA SER A 119 32.15 21.36 -1.85
C SER A 119 32.59 22.69 -2.46
N ASP A 120 31.69 23.38 -3.17
CA ASP A 120 31.95 24.69 -3.78
C ASP A 120 32.14 25.78 -2.70
N PHE A 121 31.40 25.71 -1.59
CA PHE A 121 31.56 26.60 -0.45
C PHE A 121 32.94 26.48 0.20
N TRP A 122 33.44 25.25 0.40
CA TRP A 122 34.80 25.03 0.93
C TRP A 122 35.87 25.49 -0.06
N ALA A 123 35.65 25.30 -1.37
CA ALA A 123 36.56 25.81 -2.40
C ALA A 123 36.63 27.35 -2.39
N ASP A 124 35.52 28.04 -2.19
CA ASP A 124 35.49 29.51 -2.08
C ASP A 124 36.20 30.01 -0.82
N TRP A 125 36.12 29.27 0.29
CA TRP A 125 36.96 29.55 1.48
C TRP A 125 38.45 29.39 1.18
N GLN A 126 38.85 28.37 0.41
CA GLN A 126 40.23 28.20 -0.02
C GLN A 126 40.68 29.33 -0.95
N GLN A 127 39.80 29.81 -1.85
CA GLN A 127 40.09 30.97 -2.69
C GLN A 127 40.27 32.22 -1.85
N MET A 128 39.45 32.43 -0.82
CA MET A 128 39.60 33.52 0.13
C MET A 128 40.94 33.42 0.85
N ALA A 129 41.32 32.23 1.35
CA ALA A 129 42.62 31.99 1.98
C ALA A 129 43.81 32.40 1.11
N ASN A 130 43.75 32.08 -0.18
CA ASN A 130 44.81 32.36 -1.15
C ASN A 130 44.85 33.81 -1.67
N ASN A 131 43.78 34.60 -1.47
CA ASN A 131 43.65 35.94 -2.03
C ASN A 131 43.23 37.00 -0.99
N PRO A 132 44.10 37.35 -0.01
CA PRO A 132 43.77 38.29 1.05
C PRO A 132 43.37 39.68 0.53
N GLY A 133 42.23 40.18 1.02
CA GLY A 133 41.71 41.51 0.66
C GLY A 133 40.97 41.60 -0.68
N ASN A 134 40.75 40.48 -1.39
CA ASN A 134 40.01 40.48 -2.65
C ASN A 134 38.49 40.52 -2.43
N ALA A 135 37.87 41.68 -2.69
CA ALA A 135 36.44 41.87 -2.51
C ALA A 135 35.57 41.01 -3.43
N ALA A 136 36.03 40.67 -4.64
CA ALA A 136 35.26 39.84 -5.57
C ALA A 136 35.11 38.41 -5.03
N ILE A 137 36.21 37.85 -4.49
CA ILE A 137 36.21 36.51 -3.90
C ILE A 137 35.38 36.47 -2.62
N GLY A 138 35.50 37.48 -1.75
CA GLY A 138 34.68 37.57 -0.55
C GLY A 138 33.18 37.66 -0.85
N ASN A 139 32.79 38.42 -1.88
CA ASN A 139 31.38 38.50 -2.29
C ASN A 139 30.87 37.20 -2.93
N ALA A 140 31.73 36.48 -3.69
CA ALA A 140 31.40 35.16 -4.22
C ALA A 140 31.14 34.16 -3.08
N LEU A 141 32.04 34.12 -2.08
CA LEU A 141 31.91 33.27 -0.89
C LEU A 141 30.61 33.54 -0.10
N ILE A 142 30.24 34.81 0.09
CA ILE A 142 28.95 35.18 0.72
C ILE A 142 27.77 34.67 -0.11
N GLY A 143 27.84 34.80 -1.44
CA GLY A 143 26.85 34.26 -2.36
C GLY A 143 26.71 32.75 -2.23
N GLN A 144 27.84 32.03 -2.16
CA GLN A 144 27.87 30.59 -2.01
C GLN A 144 27.34 30.14 -0.64
N GLY A 145 27.65 30.85 0.44
CA GLY A 145 27.05 30.59 1.75
C GLY A 145 25.52 30.77 1.75
N LYS A 146 25.01 31.76 1.00
CA LYS A 146 23.56 31.93 0.82
C LYS A 146 22.95 30.80 0.00
N LEU A 147 23.69 30.25 -0.97
CA LEU A 147 23.26 29.08 -1.73
C LEU A 147 23.21 27.82 -0.84
N VAL A 148 24.17 27.62 0.05
CA VAL A 148 24.10 26.54 1.06
C VAL A 148 22.82 26.66 1.89
N ALA A 149 22.56 27.84 2.45
CA ALA A 149 21.37 28.09 3.26
C ALA A 149 20.06 27.89 2.48
N SER A 150 19.99 28.35 1.22
CA SER A 150 18.79 28.19 0.41
C SER A 150 18.55 26.74 -0.02
N THR A 151 19.61 25.98 -0.33
CA THR A 151 19.51 24.55 -0.65
C THR A 151 19.03 23.73 0.55
N LEU A 152 19.53 24.01 1.76
CA LEU A 152 19.06 23.39 3.00
C LEU A 152 17.58 23.68 3.25
N SER A 153 17.17 24.95 3.13
CA SER A 153 15.79 25.39 3.32
C SER A 153 14.84 24.76 2.30
N ALA A 154 15.25 24.68 1.03
CA ALA A 154 14.48 24.06 -0.03
C ALA A 154 14.30 22.55 0.21
N GLY A 155 15.37 21.86 0.59
CA GLY A 155 15.35 20.43 0.91
C GLY A 155 14.44 20.09 2.09
N TYR A 156 14.54 20.85 3.19
CA TYR A 156 13.63 20.71 4.32
C TYR A 156 12.16 20.92 3.89
N SER A 157 11.89 21.99 3.14
CA SER A 157 10.54 22.33 2.69
C SER A 157 9.95 21.26 1.76
N ALA A 158 10.78 20.65 0.92
CA ALA A 158 10.37 19.54 0.06
C ALA A 158 9.99 18.29 0.89
N ALA A 159 10.75 17.98 1.94
CA ALA A 159 10.42 16.88 2.86
C ALA A 159 9.12 17.14 3.64
N ASP A 160 8.89 18.36 4.12
CA ASP A 160 7.66 18.76 4.82
C ASP A 160 6.43 18.71 3.89
N ALA A 161 6.58 19.15 2.64
CA ALA A 161 5.54 19.05 1.62
C ALA A 161 5.22 17.58 1.30
N ALA A 162 6.23 16.74 1.08
CA ALA A 162 6.04 15.31 0.83
C ALA A 162 5.36 14.59 2.01
N TRP A 163 5.70 14.95 3.25
CA TRP A 163 4.99 14.46 4.44
C TRP A 163 3.51 14.87 4.41
N SER A 164 3.21 16.12 4.07
CA SER A 164 1.83 16.66 4.02
C SER A 164 0.99 16.01 2.93
N ASP A 165 1.58 15.74 1.77
CA ASP A 165 0.95 15.00 0.67
C ASP A 165 0.69 13.55 1.07
N ALA A 166 1.67 12.88 1.70
CA ALA A 166 1.50 11.53 2.21
C ALA A 166 0.40 11.44 3.29
N ARG A 167 0.29 12.46 4.15
CA ARG A 167 -0.76 12.57 5.17
C ARG A 167 -2.14 12.72 4.54
N SER A 168 -2.24 13.52 3.47
CA SER A 168 -3.49 13.72 2.72
C SER A 168 -3.90 12.45 1.97
N ALA A 169 -2.95 11.75 1.36
CA ALA A 169 -3.19 10.45 0.75
C ALA A 169 -3.66 9.41 1.78
N ALA A 170 -3.07 9.41 2.98
CA ALA A 170 -3.53 8.54 4.06
C ALA A 170 -4.97 8.86 4.52
N VAL A 171 -5.40 10.14 4.52
CA VAL A 171 -6.81 10.50 4.77
C VAL A 171 -7.73 9.89 3.71
N SER A 172 -7.33 9.97 2.43
CA SER A 172 -8.07 9.36 1.32
C SER A 172 -8.17 7.84 1.48
N THR A 173 -7.06 7.17 1.82
CA THR A 173 -7.04 5.73 2.11
C THR A 173 -8.02 5.36 3.22
N VAL A 174 -8.10 6.15 4.31
CA VAL A 174 -9.09 5.93 5.39
C VAL A 174 -10.53 6.07 4.90
N ALA A 175 -10.81 7.03 4.01
CA ALA A 175 -12.13 7.15 3.40
C ALA A 175 -12.48 5.92 2.55
N THR A 176 -11.52 5.42 1.75
CA THR A 176 -11.68 4.18 0.97
C THR A 176 -11.92 2.98 1.88
N ILE A 177 -11.16 2.83 2.96
CA ILE A 177 -11.33 1.75 3.96
C ILE A 177 -12.78 1.72 4.48
N ASN A 178 -13.28 2.87 4.94
CA ASN A 178 -14.64 2.98 5.48
C ASN A 178 -15.71 2.68 4.41
N ALA A 179 -15.52 3.17 3.18
CA ALA A 179 -16.45 2.91 2.08
C ALA A 179 -16.46 1.42 1.66
N THR A 180 -15.29 0.79 1.59
CA THR A 180 -15.19 -0.66 1.29
C THR A 180 -15.80 -1.49 2.42
N ALA A 181 -15.59 -1.13 3.68
CA ALA A 181 -16.25 -1.78 4.81
C ALA A 181 -17.79 -1.69 4.72
N ALA A 182 -18.32 -0.51 4.40
CA ALA A 182 -19.76 -0.30 4.19
C ALA A 182 -20.30 -1.19 3.06
N LYS A 183 -19.60 -1.24 1.92
CA LYS A 183 -19.95 -2.13 0.80
C LYS A 183 -20.01 -3.60 1.22
N ILE A 184 -19.08 -4.07 2.04
CA ILE A 184 -19.08 -5.45 2.54
C ILE A 184 -20.30 -5.71 3.45
N ALA A 185 -20.66 -4.76 4.33
CA ALA A 185 -21.85 -4.87 5.18
C ALA A 185 -23.15 -4.90 4.38
N ASP A 186 -23.27 -4.09 3.33
CA ASP A 186 -24.42 -4.09 2.42
C ASP A 186 -24.53 -5.41 1.63
N LEU A 187 -23.39 -5.93 1.15
CA LEU A 187 -23.33 -7.25 0.51
C LEU A 187 -23.71 -8.36 1.49
N ASN A 188 -23.24 -8.32 2.73
CA ASN A 188 -23.62 -9.29 3.77
C ASN A 188 -25.13 -9.27 4.03
N THR A 189 -25.74 -8.09 4.07
CA THR A 189 -27.20 -7.93 4.22
C THR A 189 -27.94 -8.57 3.05
N SER A 190 -27.51 -8.28 1.82
CA SER A 190 -28.12 -8.79 0.59
C SER A 190 -27.98 -10.31 0.46
N ILE A 191 -26.79 -10.85 0.78
CA ILE A 191 -26.52 -12.30 0.81
C ILE A 191 -27.45 -12.97 1.82
N ARG A 192 -27.49 -12.48 3.08
CA ARG A 192 -28.33 -13.07 4.12
C ARG A 192 -29.82 -13.07 3.71
N SER A 193 -30.33 -11.97 3.17
CA SER A 193 -31.74 -11.90 2.75
C SER A 193 -32.05 -12.83 1.57
N LEU A 194 -31.16 -12.90 0.57
CA LEU A 194 -31.40 -13.70 -0.62
C LEU A 194 -31.22 -15.20 -0.35
N THR A 195 -30.27 -15.57 0.51
CA THR A 195 -30.13 -16.95 0.99
C THR A 195 -31.38 -17.40 1.76
N ALA A 196 -31.94 -16.56 2.62
CA ALA A 196 -33.18 -16.87 3.33
C ALA A 196 -34.39 -17.03 2.39
N ALA A 197 -34.39 -16.33 1.26
CA ALA A 197 -35.39 -16.47 0.20
C ALA A 197 -35.14 -17.65 -0.75
N GLY A 198 -34.05 -18.42 -0.57
CA GLY A 198 -33.67 -19.54 -1.44
C GLY A 198 -33.10 -19.13 -2.80
N GLY A 199 -32.68 -17.87 -2.96
CA GLY A 199 -32.10 -17.36 -4.21
C GLY A 199 -30.60 -17.65 -4.37
N ASN A 200 -30.08 -17.47 -5.58
CA ASN A 200 -28.65 -17.62 -5.89
C ASN A 200 -27.87 -16.37 -5.47
N VAL A 201 -26.87 -16.54 -4.59
CA VAL A 201 -26.04 -15.45 -4.04
C VAL A 201 -24.62 -15.41 -4.62
N ASN A 202 -24.27 -16.27 -5.58
CA ASN A 202 -22.88 -16.48 -5.99
C ASN A 202 -22.20 -15.20 -6.51
N SER A 203 -22.92 -14.40 -7.31
CA SER A 203 -22.39 -13.12 -7.80
C SER A 203 -22.17 -12.09 -6.69
N LEU A 204 -23.02 -12.09 -5.65
CA LEU A 204 -22.84 -11.25 -4.47
C LEU A 204 -21.65 -11.70 -3.63
N LEU A 205 -21.42 -13.02 -3.55
CA LEU A 205 -20.25 -13.58 -2.89
C LEU A 205 -18.97 -13.18 -3.63
N ASP A 206 -18.93 -13.26 -4.96
CA ASP A 206 -17.78 -12.81 -5.76
C ASP A 206 -17.48 -11.32 -5.53
N GLN A 207 -18.51 -10.46 -5.53
CA GLN A 207 -18.36 -9.03 -5.24
C GLN A 207 -17.86 -8.76 -3.82
N ARG A 208 -18.30 -9.58 -2.84
CA ARG A 208 -17.87 -9.46 -1.44
C ARG A 208 -16.42 -9.87 -1.30
N ASP A 209 -16.01 -10.96 -1.93
CA ASP A 209 -14.65 -11.48 -1.86
C ASP A 209 -13.67 -10.48 -2.51
N ALA A 210 -14.03 -9.87 -3.65
CA ALA A 210 -13.25 -8.79 -4.25
C ALA A 210 -13.11 -7.55 -3.32
N ALA A 211 -14.19 -7.19 -2.62
CA ALA A 211 -14.16 -6.10 -1.64
C ALA A 211 -13.29 -6.45 -0.42
N ILE A 212 -13.33 -7.69 0.06
CA ILE A 212 -12.47 -8.20 1.14
C ILE A 212 -11.00 -8.14 0.71
N THR A 213 -10.66 -8.59 -0.49
CA THR A 213 -9.29 -8.52 -1.03
C THR A 213 -8.80 -7.08 -1.12
N THR A 214 -9.67 -6.16 -1.55
CA THR A 214 -9.36 -4.72 -1.58
C THR A 214 -9.07 -4.19 -0.18
N LEU A 215 -9.92 -4.54 0.79
CA LEU A 215 -9.75 -4.11 2.18
C LEU A 215 -8.49 -4.71 2.82
N ALA A 216 -8.15 -5.97 2.50
CA ALA A 216 -6.91 -6.62 2.91
C ALA A 216 -5.68 -5.89 2.34
N LYS A 217 -5.68 -5.50 1.06
CA LYS A 217 -4.62 -4.66 0.47
C LYS A 217 -4.44 -3.35 1.22
N LEU A 218 -5.53 -2.71 1.65
CA LEU A 218 -5.47 -1.42 2.35
C LEU A 218 -5.03 -1.54 3.80
N THR A 219 -5.42 -2.60 4.52
CA THR A 219 -5.34 -2.66 6.00
C THR A 219 -4.67 -3.90 6.59
N GLY A 220 -4.39 -4.92 5.78
CA GLY A 220 -4.01 -6.24 6.29
C GLY A 220 -5.16 -7.01 6.95
N ALA A 221 -6.42 -6.62 6.69
CA ALA A 221 -7.57 -7.27 7.28
C ALA A 221 -7.65 -8.78 7.00
N SER A 222 -8.13 -9.52 7.99
CA SER A 222 -8.54 -10.93 7.84
C SER A 222 -10.06 -11.05 7.88
N SER A 223 -10.62 -12.02 7.17
CA SER A 223 -12.07 -12.31 7.18
C SER A 223 -12.40 -13.61 7.91
N ARG A 224 -13.60 -13.68 8.50
CA ARG A 224 -14.15 -14.87 9.14
C ARG A 224 -15.62 -15.06 8.73
N GLY A 225 -15.95 -16.26 8.25
CA GLY A 225 -17.33 -16.65 7.94
C GLY A 225 -18.18 -16.88 9.19
N ASN A 226 -19.44 -16.48 9.12
CA ASN A 226 -20.47 -16.73 10.13
C ASN A 226 -21.45 -17.82 9.64
N PRO A 227 -22.11 -18.56 10.55
CA PRO A 227 -23.07 -19.62 10.19
C PRO A 227 -24.27 -19.14 9.36
N ASP A 228 -24.59 -17.84 9.42
CA ASP A 228 -25.71 -17.22 8.71
C ASP A 228 -25.35 -16.74 7.29
N GLY A 229 -24.15 -17.08 6.80
CA GLY A 229 -23.64 -16.72 5.48
C GLY A 229 -22.98 -15.33 5.42
N THR A 230 -23.03 -14.54 6.49
CA THR A 230 -22.31 -13.27 6.57
C THR A 230 -20.82 -13.47 6.89
N ILE A 231 -20.03 -12.40 6.74
CA ILE A 231 -18.61 -12.38 7.10
C ILE A 231 -18.33 -11.24 8.07
N ASP A 232 -17.45 -11.50 9.03
CA ASP A 232 -16.77 -10.47 9.82
C ASP A 232 -15.41 -10.15 9.19
N VAL A 233 -15.03 -8.88 9.19
CA VAL A 233 -13.72 -8.42 8.72
C VAL A 233 -12.99 -7.73 9.86
N ILE A 234 -11.80 -8.24 10.19
CA ILE A 234 -11.05 -7.95 11.41
C ILE A 234 -9.75 -7.24 11.04
N VAL A 235 -9.47 -6.11 11.70
CA VAL A 235 -8.23 -5.33 11.59
C VAL A 235 -7.68 -5.13 13.00
N GLY A 236 -6.41 -5.48 13.23
CA GLY A 236 -5.77 -5.32 14.55
C GLY A 236 -6.53 -6.00 15.69
N GLY A 237 -7.08 -7.19 15.43
CA GLY A 237 -7.87 -7.96 16.41
C GLY A 237 -9.29 -7.45 16.66
N ASN A 238 -9.74 -6.39 15.98
CA ASN A 238 -11.06 -5.78 16.17
C ASN A 238 -11.88 -5.82 14.88
N ALA A 239 -13.19 -6.02 14.97
CA ALA A 239 -14.07 -6.07 13.81
C ALA A 239 -14.29 -4.66 13.23
N LEU A 240 -13.85 -4.45 11.98
CA LEU A 240 -14.22 -3.31 11.14
C LEU A 240 -15.62 -3.53 10.54
N VAL A 241 -15.92 -4.78 10.18
CA VAL A 241 -17.24 -5.25 9.76
C VAL A 241 -17.65 -6.41 10.65
N SER A 242 -18.84 -6.34 11.23
CA SER A 242 -19.45 -7.42 12.02
C SER A 242 -20.80 -7.75 11.38
N GLY A 243 -20.83 -8.84 10.62
CA GLY A 243 -21.97 -9.19 9.76
C GLY A 243 -22.42 -8.02 8.88
N SER A 244 -23.59 -7.46 9.18
CA SER A 244 -24.22 -6.35 8.43
C SER A 244 -23.93 -4.96 9.01
N THR A 245 -23.02 -4.83 9.97
CA THR A 245 -22.70 -3.56 10.63
C THR A 245 -21.23 -3.21 10.46
N THR A 246 -20.93 -1.91 10.42
CA THR A 246 -19.57 -1.41 10.32
C THR A 246 -19.19 -0.53 11.50
N ARG A 247 -17.90 -0.49 11.79
CA ARG A 247 -17.31 0.42 12.75
C ARG A 247 -16.32 1.31 12.01
N ALA A 248 -16.50 2.63 12.06
CA ALA A 248 -15.68 3.54 11.26
C ALA A 248 -14.31 3.78 11.90
N VAL A 249 -13.28 3.87 11.07
CA VAL A 249 -11.93 4.30 11.45
C VAL A 249 -11.67 5.75 11.00
N GLU A 250 -10.74 6.42 11.66
CA GLU A 250 -10.30 7.78 11.33
C GLU A 250 -8.78 7.93 11.44
N LEU A 251 -8.22 8.90 10.72
CA LEU A 251 -6.78 9.21 10.79
C LEU A 251 -6.54 10.31 11.83
N ALA A 252 -6.13 9.89 13.03
CA ALA A 252 -5.84 10.77 14.15
C ALA A 252 -4.36 11.20 14.14
N GLY A 253 -4.03 12.21 14.96
CA GLY A 253 -2.68 12.76 15.07
C GLY A 253 -2.54 14.12 14.42
N SER A 254 -1.32 14.65 14.42
CA SER A 254 -1.01 15.97 13.87
C SER A 254 -1.40 16.11 12.39
N PRO A 255 -1.88 17.29 11.96
CA PRO A 255 -2.11 17.59 10.55
C PRO A 255 -0.83 18.03 9.81
N ASN A 256 0.27 18.29 10.52
CA ASN A 256 1.55 18.71 9.96
C ASN A 256 2.72 17.94 10.59
N MET A 257 3.88 17.93 9.91
CA MET A 257 5.06 17.18 10.33
C MET A 257 5.61 17.66 11.67
N ALA A 258 5.66 18.98 11.89
CA ALA A 258 6.19 19.58 13.12
C ALA A 258 5.46 19.11 14.39
N GLY A 259 4.14 18.91 14.33
CA GLY A 259 3.35 18.41 15.45
C GLY A 259 3.37 16.89 15.62
N ALA A 260 3.95 16.13 14.68
CA ALA A 260 3.87 14.67 14.67
C ALA A 260 4.57 14.01 15.87
N ALA A 261 5.61 14.65 16.43
CA ALA A 261 6.28 14.15 17.64
C ALA A 261 5.37 14.22 18.89
N GLY A 262 4.59 15.29 19.02
CA GLY A 262 3.67 15.47 20.15
C GLY A 262 2.33 14.75 19.96
N SER A 263 1.90 14.57 18.70
CA SER A 263 0.66 13.87 18.35
C SER A 263 0.91 12.95 17.15
N PRO A 264 1.42 11.72 17.38
CA PRO A 264 1.75 10.79 16.30
C PRO A 264 0.54 10.44 15.44
N VAL A 265 0.78 10.39 14.12
CA VAL A 265 -0.23 9.99 13.14
C VAL A 265 -0.51 8.50 13.30
N ARG A 266 -1.80 8.16 13.44
CA ARG A 266 -2.25 6.79 13.67
C ARG A 266 -3.66 6.58 13.16
N LEU A 267 -4.00 5.34 12.83
CA LEU A 267 -5.39 4.97 12.61
C LEU A 267 -6.07 4.73 13.96
N GLY A 268 -7.23 5.33 14.18
CA GLY A 268 -8.04 5.15 15.38
C GLY A 268 -9.49 4.78 15.06
N TRP A 269 -10.21 4.28 16.07
CA TRP A 269 -11.65 4.04 15.95
C TRP A 269 -12.44 5.32 16.22
N LYS A 270 -13.35 5.71 15.32
CA LYS A 270 -14.11 6.96 15.41
C LYS A 270 -15.01 7.05 16.65
N ASP A 271 -15.51 5.91 17.11
CA ASP A 271 -16.37 5.78 18.29
C ASP A 271 -15.59 5.61 19.60
N MET A 272 -14.26 5.45 19.55
CA MET A 272 -13.38 5.38 20.72
C MET A 272 -12.15 6.28 20.52
N PRO A 273 -12.30 7.60 20.75
CA PRO A 273 -11.20 8.55 20.65
C PRO A 273 -10.01 8.12 21.52
N GLY A 274 -8.80 8.18 20.96
CA GLY A 274 -7.57 7.77 21.65
C GLY A 274 -7.21 6.29 21.48
N SER A 275 -8.11 5.45 20.98
CA SER A 275 -7.77 4.07 20.60
C SER A 275 -6.90 4.05 19.34
N THR A 276 -6.01 3.06 19.26
CA THR A 276 -5.16 2.81 18.08
C THR A 276 -5.58 1.50 17.44
N VAL A 277 -5.71 1.49 16.12
CA VAL A 277 -5.86 0.28 15.33
C VAL A 277 -4.46 -0.25 15.02
N SER A 278 -4.09 -1.40 15.58
CA SER A 278 -2.85 -2.07 15.19
C SER A 278 -2.96 -2.58 13.76
N MET A 279 -1.90 -2.42 12.97
CA MET A 279 -1.86 -2.88 11.59
C MET A 279 -0.60 -3.71 11.37
N ASP A 280 -0.79 -4.96 10.94
CA ASP A 280 0.30 -5.90 10.69
C ASP A 280 0.69 -5.94 9.19
N GLY A 281 0.00 -5.18 8.35
CA GLY A 281 0.26 -5.09 6.91
C GLY A 281 -0.71 -4.17 6.18
N GLY A 282 -0.63 -4.18 4.85
CA GLY A 282 -1.43 -3.32 3.98
C GLY A 282 -0.83 -1.93 3.77
N GLU A 283 -1.36 -1.25 2.75
CA GLU A 283 -0.90 0.07 2.31
C GLU A 283 -0.95 1.11 3.44
N MET A 284 -2.01 1.10 4.25
CA MET A 284 -2.19 2.07 5.33
C MET A 284 -1.10 1.95 6.39
N ALA A 285 -0.66 0.72 6.73
CA ALA A 285 0.40 0.52 7.72
C ALA A 285 1.73 1.14 7.27
N ALA A 286 2.09 0.99 5.99
CA ALA A 286 3.29 1.62 5.43
C ALA A 286 3.17 3.15 5.39
N ARG A 287 1.99 3.68 5.05
CA ARG A 287 1.72 5.14 5.10
C ARG A 287 1.83 5.69 6.52
N LEU A 288 1.34 4.97 7.53
CA LEU A 288 1.49 5.39 8.92
C LEU A 288 2.96 5.37 9.35
N ALA A 289 3.72 4.35 8.95
CA ALA A 289 5.14 4.25 9.25
C ALA A 289 5.93 5.41 8.64
N SER A 290 5.66 5.78 7.37
CA SER A 290 6.35 6.90 6.71
C SER A 290 6.02 8.28 7.29
N LEU A 291 4.89 8.41 7.99
CA LEU A 291 4.42 9.65 8.63
C LEU A 291 4.87 9.83 10.08
N GLN A 292 5.58 8.86 10.67
CA GLN A 292 6.10 9.00 12.03
C GLN A 292 7.13 10.14 12.11
N ALA A 293 7.26 10.74 13.30
CA ALA A 293 8.30 11.73 13.56
C ALA A 293 9.70 11.12 13.41
N ALA A 294 10.71 11.97 13.18
CA ALA A 294 12.10 11.56 13.15
C ALA A 294 12.51 10.96 14.50
N ASN A 295 13.27 9.87 14.47
CA ASN A 295 13.70 9.11 15.64
C ASN A 295 15.05 8.44 15.39
N GLY A 296 16.05 9.23 15.00
CA GLY A 296 17.43 8.75 14.84
C GLY A 296 17.58 7.66 13.79
N GLY A 297 16.89 7.80 12.65
CA GLY A 297 16.88 6.83 11.55
C GLY A 297 15.82 5.72 11.65
N ASN A 298 15.02 5.69 12.73
CA ASN A 298 13.94 4.72 12.93
C ASN A 298 12.53 5.33 12.80
N GLY A 299 12.45 6.62 12.47
CA GLY A 299 11.21 7.36 12.27
C GLY A 299 10.64 7.23 10.85
N GLY A 300 9.72 8.13 10.51
CA GLY A 300 9.15 8.22 9.18
C GLY A 300 10.13 8.86 8.19
N VAL A 301 10.26 8.27 6.99
CA VAL A 301 11.27 8.67 5.99
C VAL A 301 11.28 10.16 5.65
N TYR A 302 10.11 10.81 5.63
CA TYR A 302 10.02 12.25 5.34
C TYR A 302 10.53 13.10 6.50
N ALA A 303 10.19 12.74 7.74
CA ALA A 303 10.65 13.46 8.92
C ALA A 303 12.15 13.26 9.16
N GLU A 304 12.68 12.05 8.89
CA GLU A 304 14.12 11.78 8.93
C GLU A 304 14.88 12.62 7.89
N ALA A 305 14.33 12.80 6.69
CA ALA A 305 14.92 13.68 5.68
C ALA A 305 14.94 15.14 6.12
N ALA A 306 13.83 15.64 6.64
CA ALA A 306 13.76 16.98 7.21
C ALA A 306 14.78 17.18 8.35
N GLN A 307 14.95 16.16 9.20
CA GLN A 307 15.92 16.20 10.29
C GLN A 307 17.36 16.20 9.77
N ALA A 308 17.69 15.42 8.73
CA ALA A 308 19.01 15.44 8.11
C ALA A 308 19.39 16.84 7.59
N TYR A 309 18.45 17.58 6.99
CA TYR A 309 18.68 18.97 6.60
C TYR A 309 18.89 19.89 7.81
N ASN A 310 18.14 19.70 8.90
CA ASN A 310 18.34 20.47 10.15
C ASN A 310 19.71 20.21 10.78
N ASP A 311 20.14 18.95 10.79
CA ASP A 311 21.42 18.54 11.34
C ASP A 311 22.58 19.09 10.49
N ALA A 312 22.44 19.06 9.15
CA ALA A 312 23.41 19.68 8.25
C ALA A 312 23.51 21.19 8.47
N ALA A 313 22.38 21.90 8.56
CA ALA A 313 22.35 23.34 8.82
C ALA A 313 23.02 23.70 10.15
N SER A 314 22.70 22.96 11.21
CA SER A 314 23.27 23.15 12.55
C SER A 314 24.77 22.86 12.56
N SER A 315 25.20 21.78 11.91
CA SER A 315 26.60 21.36 11.84
C SER A 315 27.46 22.36 11.07
N ILE A 316 27.02 22.82 9.90
CA ILE A 316 27.75 23.82 9.10
C ILE A 316 27.88 25.13 9.89
N ALA A 317 26.79 25.63 10.47
CA ALA A 317 26.81 26.87 11.25
C ALA A 317 27.78 26.76 12.43
N ALA A 318 27.67 25.70 13.23
CA ALA A 318 28.52 25.50 14.40
C ALA A 318 30.00 25.40 14.03
N LYS A 319 30.35 24.61 13.00
CA LYS A 319 31.74 24.40 12.59
C LYS A 319 32.37 25.66 12.01
N VAL A 320 31.64 26.39 11.17
CA VAL A 320 32.14 27.63 10.55
C VAL A 320 32.25 28.75 11.58
N ASN A 321 31.22 28.99 12.40
CA ASN A 321 31.26 30.05 13.40
C ASN A 321 32.34 29.82 14.45
N ALA A 322 32.55 28.56 14.88
CA ALA A 322 33.60 28.23 15.84
C ALA A 322 34.99 28.72 15.41
N LEU A 323 35.28 28.75 14.11
CA LEU A 323 36.53 29.29 13.56
C LEU A 323 36.41 30.77 13.21
N HIS A 324 35.30 31.19 12.60
CA HIS A 324 35.10 32.59 12.17
C HIS A 324 35.12 33.55 13.38
N GLU A 325 34.60 33.14 14.53
CA GLU A 325 34.67 33.94 15.77
C GLU A 325 36.10 34.10 16.32
N GLN A 326 37.02 33.21 15.97
CA GLN A 326 38.44 33.35 16.33
C GLN A 326 39.16 34.35 15.42
N GLY A 327 38.53 34.73 14.31
CA GLY A 327 39.13 35.58 13.30
C GLY A 327 39.01 37.08 13.57
N THR A 328 39.78 37.82 12.79
CA THR A 328 39.76 39.28 12.68
C THR A 328 39.31 39.66 11.27
N THR A 329 38.40 40.63 11.16
CA THR A 329 37.95 41.14 9.86
C THR A 329 38.99 42.06 9.22
N SER A 330 38.81 42.40 7.93
CA SER A 330 39.67 43.37 7.24
C SER A 330 39.62 44.79 7.81
N THR A 331 38.59 45.10 8.62
CA THR A 331 38.46 46.36 9.37
C THR A 331 39.05 46.30 10.78
N GLY A 332 39.59 45.15 11.20
CA GLY A 332 40.16 44.95 12.54
C GLY A 332 39.14 44.57 13.61
N LEU A 333 37.90 44.23 13.24
CA LEU A 333 36.90 43.76 14.21
C LEU A 333 37.24 42.34 14.65
N THR A 334 37.05 42.07 15.95
CA THR A 334 37.19 40.75 16.58
C THR A 334 35.90 40.40 17.32
N SER A 335 35.69 39.10 17.56
CA SER A 335 34.53 38.62 18.33
C SER A 335 34.60 39.10 19.78
N THR A 336 33.46 39.54 20.33
CA THR A 336 33.35 39.96 21.75
C THR A 336 32.13 39.33 22.42
N PRO A 337 32.11 39.18 23.75
CA PRO A 337 30.92 38.72 24.46
C PRO A 337 29.72 39.62 24.15
N GLY A 338 28.68 39.06 23.54
CA GLY A 338 27.46 39.78 23.13
C GLY A 338 27.45 40.33 21.70
N ALA A 339 28.58 40.24 20.98
CA ALA A 339 28.66 40.52 19.55
C ALA A 339 29.62 39.52 18.88
N PRO A 340 29.23 38.24 18.77
CA PRO A 340 30.04 37.25 18.08
C PRO A 340 30.15 37.60 16.59
N LEU A 341 31.32 37.35 16.02
CA LEU A 341 31.49 37.39 14.57
C LEU A 341 30.99 36.07 13.98
N ASP A 342 29.68 35.88 13.99
CA ASP A 342 29.04 34.73 13.33
C ASP A 342 29.16 34.87 11.80
N PHE A 343 29.48 33.78 11.10
CA PHE A 343 29.28 33.73 9.65
C PHE A 343 27.84 33.33 9.32
N PHE A 344 27.31 32.36 10.06
CA PHE A 344 25.93 31.91 9.97
C PHE A 344 25.14 32.26 11.24
N ARG A 345 23.88 32.66 11.11
CA ARG A 345 22.97 32.80 12.25
C ARG A 345 21.64 32.12 11.98
N PHE A 346 20.91 31.83 13.04
CA PHE A 346 19.51 31.45 12.96
C PHE A 346 18.63 32.64 13.31
N ASP A 347 17.70 33.01 12.42
CA ASP A 347 16.83 34.17 12.62
C ASP A 347 15.83 34.02 13.76
N SER A 348 15.59 32.78 14.20
CA SER A 348 14.68 32.46 15.29
C SER A 348 15.26 31.33 16.14
N PRO A 349 15.18 31.43 17.49
CA PRO A 349 15.52 30.33 18.38
C PRO A 349 14.47 29.20 18.33
N THR A 350 13.31 29.47 17.72
CA THR A 350 12.21 28.51 17.56
C THR A 350 11.94 28.25 16.08
N GLY A 351 12.04 27.00 15.66
CA GLY A 351 11.77 26.57 14.28
C GLY A 351 12.90 25.72 13.69
N PRO A 352 12.73 25.19 12.48
CA PRO A 352 13.71 24.30 11.87
C PRO A 352 15.02 25.04 11.56
N PRO A 353 16.19 24.54 11.99
CA PRO A 353 17.48 25.13 11.62
C PRO A 353 17.67 25.31 10.12
N ALA A 354 17.22 24.35 9.30
CA ALA A 354 17.41 24.38 7.85
C ALA A 354 16.73 25.56 7.17
N THR A 355 15.56 26.00 7.66
CA THR A 355 14.80 27.11 7.07
C THR A 355 15.17 28.47 7.66
N ASN A 356 15.85 28.50 8.80
CA ASN A 356 16.20 29.72 9.55
C ASN A 356 17.66 30.14 9.39
N LEU A 357 18.50 29.34 8.75
CA LEU A 357 19.92 29.62 8.55
C LEU A 357 20.13 30.82 7.61
N GLN A 358 20.92 31.80 8.04
CA GLN A 358 21.27 32.99 7.25
C GLN A 358 22.77 33.28 7.31
N VAL A 359 23.30 33.85 6.22
CA VAL A 359 24.66 34.40 6.19
C VAL A 359 24.65 35.82 6.75
N VAL A 360 25.48 36.07 7.76
CA VAL A 360 25.59 37.35 8.46
C VAL A 360 26.41 38.38 7.67
N PRO A 361 27.60 38.04 7.11
CA PRO A 361 28.36 39.02 6.34
C PRO A 361 27.62 39.46 5.08
N THR A 362 27.42 40.77 4.94
CA THR A 362 26.82 41.38 3.74
C THR A 362 27.86 41.90 2.75
N SER A 363 29.12 41.95 3.16
CA SER A 363 30.28 42.31 2.33
C SER A 363 31.54 41.65 2.87
N VAL A 364 32.62 41.65 2.08
CA VAL A 364 33.94 41.12 2.48
C VAL A 364 34.48 41.72 3.78
N ALA A 365 34.07 42.94 4.16
CA ALA A 365 34.48 43.58 5.40
C ALA A 365 33.94 42.90 6.66
N GLY A 366 32.88 42.10 6.54
CA GLY A 366 32.31 41.31 7.63
C GLY A 366 32.90 39.90 7.75
N ILE A 367 33.83 39.52 6.87
CA ILE A 367 34.44 38.18 6.88
C ILE A 367 35.70 38.22 7.76
N ALA A 368 35.69 37.44 8.83
CA ALA A 368 36.78 37.27 9.78
C ALA A 368 37.74 36.16 9.32
N ALA A 369 38.56 36.48 8.31
CA ALA A 369 39.43 35.53 7.63
C ALA A 369 40.85 35.43 8.22
N ALA A 370 41.30 36.43 8.98
CA ALA A 370 42.66 36.53 9.53
C ALA A 370 42.71 36.07 11.00
N ASP A 371 43.86 35.59 11.50
CA ASP A 371 44.09 35.39 12.95
C ASP A 371 44.43 36.72 13.65
N GLY A 372 44.86 37.74 12.90
CA GLY A 372 45.10 39.09 13.40
C GLY A 372 46.51 39.32 13.96
N THR A 373 47.30 38.25 14.13
CA THR A 373 48.69 38.34 14.63
C THR A 373 49.76 38.29 13.54
N LYS A 374 49.43 37.79 12.33
CA LYS A 374 50.40 37.47 11.26
C LYS A 374 50.49 38.51 10.14
N GLY A 375 49.97 39.71 10.36
CA GLY A 375 50.07 40.84 9.43
C GLY A 375 48.91 40.97 8.44
N ARG A 376 49.00 41.95 7.53
CA ARG A 376 47.87 42.43 6.70
C ARG A 376 47.36 41.42 5.65
N LEU A 377 48.15 40.42 5.28
CA LEU A 377 47.80 39.41 4.27
C LEU A 377 47.54 38.03 4.90
N ASP A 378 47.30 37.99 6.21
CA ASP A 378 46.94 36.75 6.90
C ASP A 378 45.48 36.39 6.62
N ASN A 379 45.26 35.20 6.08
CA ASN A 379 43.94 34.58 5.96
C ASN A 379 43.95 33.13 6.51
N SER A 380 44.72 32.87 7.57
CA SER A 380 44.86 31.52 8.11
C SER A 380 43.57 30.93 8.71
N ILE A 381 42.63 31.76 9.17
CA ILE A 381 41.30 31.29 9.60
C ILE A 381 40.46 30.83 8.41
N ALA A 382 40.52 31.55 7.28
CA ALA A 382 39.86 31.10 6.04
C ALA A 382 40.40 29.76 5.54
N ASP A 383 41.71 29.51 5.65
CA ASP A 383 42.31 28.21 5.32
C ASP A 383 41.80 27.10 6.24
N GLN A 384 41.73 27.35 7.56
CA GLN A 384 41.15 26.40 8.50
C GLN A 384 39.67 26.09 8.21
N ILE A 385 38.87 27.10 7.86
CA ILE A 385 37.46 26.91 7.48
C ILE A 385 37.36 26.09 6.18
N ALA A 386 38.21 26.34 5.19
CA ALA A 386 38.26 25.56 3.95
C ALA A 386 38.52 24.07 4.19
N GLN A 387 39.27 23.73 5.25
CA GLN A 387 39.57 22.34 5.61
C GLN A 387 38.44 21.64 6.39
N ILE A 388 37.36 22.33 6.80
CA ILE A 388 36.24 21.69 7.51
C ILE A 388 35.68 20.52 6.71
N GLY A 389 35.47 20.68 5.40
CA GLY A 389 34.85 19.66 4.56
C GLY A 389 35.61 18.33 4.51
N THR A 390 36.93 18.34 4.72
CA THR A 390 37.78 17.13 4.68
C THR A 390 37.88 16.41 6.02
N ALA A 391 37.51 17.07 7.12
CA ALA A 391 37.57 16.54 8.48
C ALA A 391 36.72 15.27 8.68
N ALA A 392 37.06 14.46 9.68
CA ALA A 392 36.36 13.20 9.94
C ALA A 392 34.91 13.40 10.42
N ASP A 393 34.66 14.51 11.11
CA ASP A 393 33.36 14.94 11.63
C ASP A 393 32.77 16.10 10.81
N SER A 394 33.12 16.18 9.52
CA SER A 394 32.64 17.23 8.63
C SER A 394 31.13 17.10 8.34
N PRO A 395 30.44 18.23 8.11
CA PRO A 395 29.05 18.22 7.65
C PRO A 395 28.87 17.40 6.36
N ASP A 396 29.84 17.44 5.44
CA ASP A 396 29.84 16.71 4.18
C ASP A 396 29.80 15.19 4.38
N ARG A 397 30.59 14.66 5.33
CA ARG A 397 30.58 13.22 5.63
C ARG A 397 29.29 12.78 6.29
N ALA A 398 28.74 13.60 7.20
CA ALA A 398 27.46 13.31 7.83
C ALA A 398 26.33 13.28 6.79
N TRP A 399 26.28 14.27 5.91
CA TRP A 399 25.32 14.33 4.81
C TRP A 399 25.49 13.17 3.83
N GLY A 400 26.71 12.87 3.39
CA GLY A 400 27.00 11.74 2.50
C GLY A 400 26.60 10.39 3.11
N THR A 401 26.74 10.23 4.44
CA THR A 401 26.27 9.04 5.16
C THR A 401 24.75 8.93 5.11
N TYR A 402 24.02 10.04 5.29
CA TYR A 402 22.58 10.07 5.16
C TYR A 402 22.11 9.75 3.73
N VAL A 403 22.74 10.32 2.71
CA VAL A 403 22.47 10.03 1.28
C VAL A 403 22.71 8.55 0.96
N ALA A 404 23.78 7.94 1.49
CA ALA A 404 24.01 6.52 1.31
C ALA A 404 22.95 5.66 2.03
N LEU A 405 22.51 6.07 3.22
CA LEU A 405 21.48 5.39 3.99
C LEU A 405 20.14 5.38 3.25
N ILE A 406 19.67 6.52 2.76
CA ILE A 406 18.39 6.60 2.05
C ILE A 406 18.43 5.82 0.73
N GLY A 407 19.54 5.86 -0.02
CA GLY A 407 19.71 5.02 -1.21
C GLY A 407 19.65 3.52 -0.88
N SER A 408 20.26 3.10 0.24
CA SER A 408 20.17 1.72 0.71
C SER A 408 18.75 1.33 1.16
N GLN A 409 18.04 2.22 1.86
CA GLN A 409 16.66 2.01 2.28
C GLN A 409 15.71 1.91 1.08
N SER A 410 15.86 2.79 0.09
CA SER A 410 15.10 2.80 -1.16
C SER A 410 15.27 1.48 -1.91
N ALA A 411 16.52 1.08 -2.19
CA ALA A 411 16.83 -0.19 -2.86
C ALA A 411 16.32 -1.42 -2.08
N THR A 412 16.39 -1.39 -0.74
CA THR A 412 15.86 -2.47 0.11
C THR A 412 14.34 -2.54 0.05
N ALA A 413 13.66 -1.39 0.10
CA ALA A 413 12.21 -1.32 0.02
C ALA A 413 11.71 -1.81 -1.36
N ASP A 414 12.36 -1.41 -2.45
CA ASP A 414 12.09 -1.88 -3.81
C ASP A 414 12.27 -3.40 -3.94
N GLY A 415 13.38 -3.94 -3.44
CA GLY A 415 13.61 -5.39 -3.47
C GLY A 415 12.54 -6.18 -2.69
N ARG A 416 12.08 -5.64 -1.56
CA ARG A 416 10.98 -6.23 -0.78
C ARG A 416 9.64 -6.11 -1.50
N ALA A 417 9.37 -4.98 -2.14
CA ALA A 417 8.18 -4.73 -2.93
C ALA A 417 8.08 -5.72 -4.10
N MET A 418 9.18 -5.91 -4.85
CA MET A 418 9.25 -6.90 -5.93
C MET A 418 9.01 -8.32 -5.42
N THR A 419 9.70 -8.73 -4.34
CA THR A 419 9.56 -10.07 -3.76
C THR A 419 8.14 -10.33 -3.27
N ALA A 420 7.53 -9.37 -2.55
CA ALA A 420 6.17 -9.46 -2.07
C ALA A 420 5.16 -9.49 -3.24
N GLY A 421 5.41 -8.71 -4.29
CA GLY A 421 4.63 -8.73 -5.53
C GLY A 421 4.65 -10.09 -6.22
N THR A 422 5.82 -10.72 -6.35
CA THR A 422 5.92 -12.10 -6.90
C THR A 422 5.15 -13.11 -6.05
N ALA A 423 5.23 -13.01 -4.72
CA ALA A 423 4.47 -13.87 -3.82
C ALA A 423 2.95 -13.68 -3.97
N ALA A 424 2.49 -12.43 -4.12
CA ALA A 424 1.09 -12.12 -4.38
C ALA A 424 0.60 -12.69 -5.72
N THR A 425 1.38 -12.51 -6.80
CA THR A 425 1.07 -13.10 -8.10
C THR A 425 0.98 -14.62 -8.01
N ALA A 426 1.93 -15.28 -7.35
CA ALA A 426 1.90 -16.74 -7.19
C ALA A 426 0.68 -17.23 -6.41
N ALA A 427 0.25 -16.49 -5.37
CA ALA A 427 -0.96 -16.80 -4.62
C ALA A 427 -2.22 -16.65 -5.48
N THR A 428 -2.32 -15.57 -6.27
CA THR A 428 -3.42 -15.36 -7.21
C THR A 428 -3.45 -16.45 -8.28
N THR A 429 -2.30 -16.84 -8.85
CA THR A 429 -2.24 -17.94 -9.81
C THR A 429 -2.75 -19.25 -9.19
N ALA A 430 -2.33 -19.57 -7.96
CA ALA A 430 -2.83 -20.74 -7.25
C ALA A 430 -4.35 -20.69 -7.03
N GLN A 431 -4.91 -19.52 -6.70
CA GLN A 431 -6.35 -19.31 -6.59
C GLN A 431 -7.06 -19.57 -7.92
N THR A 432 -6.55 -19.02 -9.03
CA THR A 432 -7.13 -19.23 -10.35
C THR A 432 -7.01 -20.68 -10.84
N SER A 433 -5.98 -21.42 -10.43
CA SER A 433 -5.86 -22.85 -10.75
C SER A 433 -6.89 -23.71 -10.02
N VAL A 434 -7.41 -23.26 -8.88
CA VAL A 434 -8.43 -23.98 -8.11
C VAL A 434 -9.85 -23.58 -8.53
N GLY A 435 -10.11 -22.28 -8.64
CA GLY A 435 -11.46 -21.73 -8.83
C GLY A 435 -11.68 -20.96 -10.13
N GLY A 436 -10.67 -20.87 -11.00
CA GLY A 436 -10.77 -20.18 -12.28
C GLY A 436 -11.55 -20.98 -13.32
N VAL A 437 -11.98 -20.29 -14.38
CA VAL A 437 -12.67 -20.89 -15.52
C VAL A 437 -11.64 -21.33 -16.56
N ASP A 438 -11.59 -22.62 -16.84
CA ASP A 438 -10.84 -23.19 -17.97
C ASP A 438 -11.78 -23.34 -19.17
N LEU A 439 -11.52 -22.60 -20.25
CA LEU A 439 -12.37 -22.61 -21.44
C LEU A 439 -12.36 -23.98 -22.15
N ASP A 440 -11.26 -24.73 -22.09
CA ASP A 440 -11.19 -26.05 -22.70
C ASP A 440 -12.01 -27.06 -21.89
N GLU A 441 -11.95 -26.96 -20.55
CA GLU A 441 -12.79 -27.78 -19.67
C GLU A 441 -14.27 -27.43 -19.82
N GLU A 442 -14.63 -26.14 -19.84
CA GLU A 442 -16.01 -25.70 -20.00
C GLU A 442 -16.55 -26.08 -21.40
N THR A 443 -15.75 -26.01 -22.46
CA THR A 443 -16.20 -26.45 -23.80
C THR A 443 -16.40 -27.96 -23.88
N ALA A 444 -15.53 -28.76 -23.26
CA ALA A 444 -15.75 -30.20 -23.13
C ALA A 444 -17.03 -30.51 -22.34
N ASN A 445 -17.26 -29.79 -21.24
CA ASN A 445 -18.47 -29.91 -20.43
C ASN A 445 -19.73 -29.51 -21.23
N LEU A 446 -19.69 -28.45 -22.05
CA LEU A 446 -20.79 -28.08 -22.95
C LEU A 446 -21.17 -29.25 -23.86
N VAL A 447 -20.20 -29.90 -24.48
CA VAL A 447 -20.45 -31.05 -25.37
C VAL A 447 -21.07 -32.22 -24.60
N ILE A 448 -20.54 -32.53 -23.42
CA ILE A 448 -21.09 -33.58 -22.54
C ILE A 448 -22.54 -33.30 -22.17
N TYR A 449 -22.84 -32.07 -21.72
CA TYR A 449 -24.18 -31.70 -21.30
C TYR A 449 -25.16 -31.56 -22.49
N GLN A 450 -24.70 -31.16 -23.67
CA GLN A 450 -25.49 -31.17 -24.90
C GLN A 450 -25.89 -32.60 -25.28
N HIS A 451 -24.95 -33.55 -25.25
CA HIS A 451 -25.26 -34.96 -25.50
C HIS A 451 -26.21 -35.55 -24.45
N ALA A 452 -26.02 -35.23 -23.16
CA ALA A 452 -26.92 -35.67 -22.10
C ALA A 452 -28.35 -35.12 -22.28
N TYR A 453 -28.48 -33.85 -22.68
CA TYR A 453 -29.77 -33.22 -22.99
C TYR A 453 -30.44 -33.90 -24.19
N GLN A 454 -29.72 -34.09 -25.30
CA GLN A 454 -30.24 -34.76 -26.50
C GLN A 454 -30.65 -36.21 -26.24
N ALA A 455 -29.86 -36.96 -25.47
CA ALA A 455 -30.17 -38.34 -25.09
C ALA A 455 -31.45 -38.40 -24.27
N SER A 456 -31.59 -37.54 -23.25
CA SER A 456 -32.79 -37.46 -22.41
C SER A 456 -34.04 -37.07 -23.22
N ALA A 457 -33.91 -36.11 -24.14
CA ALA A 457 -35.00 -35.70 -25.02
C ALA A 457 -35.47 -36.82 -25.96
N ARG A 458 -34.53 -37.62 -26.51
CA ARG A 458 -34.87 -38.80 -27.32
C ARG A 458 -35.63 -39.85 -26.53
N VAL A 459 -35.23 -40.10 -25.28
CA VAL A 459 -35.95 -41.04 -24.39
C VAL A 459 -37.38 -40.56 -24.11
N ILE A 460 -37.58 -39.26 -23.88
CA ILE A 460 -38.92 -38.70 -23.71
C ILE A 460 -39.76 -38.89 -24.98
N SER A 461 -39.19 -38.62 -26.15
CA SER A 461 -39.88 -38.81 -27.45
C SER A 461 -40.27 -40.27 -27.67
N THR A 462 -39.37 -41.21 -27.46
CA THR A 462 -39.66 -42.64 -27.68
C THR A 462 -40.68 -43.17 -26.69
N ILE A 463 -40.67 -42.71 -25.43
CA ILE A 463 -41.72 -43.09 -24.49
C ILE A 463 -43.06 -42.47 -24.88
N ASN A 464 -43.09 -41.24 -25.39
CA ASN A 464 -44.32 -40.62 -25.89
C ASN A 464 -44.91 -41.43 -27.06
N ASP A 465 -44.08 -41.86 -28.01
CA ASP A 465 -44.52 -42.71 -29.13
C ASP A 465 -45.08 -44.05 -28.64
N VAL A 466 -44.45 -44.68 -27.62
CA VAL A 466 -44.95 -45.92 -27.01
C VAL A 466 -46.29 -45.69 -26.28
N LEU A 467 -46.44 -44.59 -25.55
CA LEU A 467 -47.68 -44.24 -24.88
C LEU A 467 -48.82 -43.97 -25.86
N ASP A 468 -48.56 -43.21 -26.93
CA ASP A 468 -49.53 -42.95 -28.00
C ASP A 468 -49.97 -44.26 -28.68
N THR A 469 -49.04 -45.18 -28.90
CA THR A 469 -49.36 -46.51 -29.45
C THR A 469 -50.25 -47.31 -28.48
N LEU A 470 -49.94 -47.31 -27.19
CA LEU A 470 -50.72 -48.01 -26.16
C LEU A 470 -52.13 -47.43 -25.99
N ILE A 471 -52.26 -46.10 -26.01
CA ILE A 471 -53.55 -45.41 -25.90
C ILE A 471 -54.44 -45.71 -27.11
N ASN A 472 -53.88 -45.67 -28.32
CA ASN A 472 -54.61 -45.96 -29.55
C ASN A 472 -54.98 -47.45 -29.73
N MET A 473 -54.31 -48.36 -29.01
CA MET A 473 -54.73 -49.76 -28.93
C MET A 473 -55.89 -49.97 -27.94
N GLY A 474 -56.04 -49.11 -26.92
CA GLY A 474 -57.10 -49.22 -25.90
C GLY A 474 -58.45 -48.62 -26.31
N THR A 475 -58.52 -47.90 -27.43
CA THR A 475 -59.73 -47.23 -27.94
C THR A 475 -60.42 -47.99 -29.09
N ARG A 476 -60.13 -49.28 -29.28
CA ARG A 476 -60.85 -50.16 -30.21
C ARG A 476 -61.77 -51.15 -29.51
#